data_AF-G1TBL3-F1
#
_entry.id   AF-G1TBL3-F1
#
_cell.length_a   1.000
_cell.length_b   1.000
_cell.length_c   1.000
_cell.angle_alpha   90.00
_cell.angle_beta   90.00
_cell.angle_gamma   90.00
#
_symmetry.space_group_name_H-M   'P 1'
#
loop_
_entity.id
_entity.type
_entity.pdbx_description
1 polymer ?
#
loop_
_entity_poly.entity_id
_entity_poly.type
_entity_poly.pdbx_seq_one_letter_code
_entity_poly.pdbx_strand_id
1 'polypeptide(L)'
;MRLPPSGTVQVGPAGTRLQSQGGFGSSGGIRPFQLQNWKQKVIRTKKAEFTRTAERLRNQVIIIEKDKHNHFYNQKSDFRIEHSMLEELENKLINSRKTERAKIQQQLAKIHNNVKTLQHQLKDVKPTPDFVEKLREMMEEIENAINTFKEEQRLIYEELIKEEKTTNNELTAISRKIDTWTLGSPETEKTSRASSGRVPGDRATAGTLPEEVVDFEKFLQQTGGRQGGWDDYDHQSFVRVRSKHKGRPSFVGEALEHLPGRTQEEVQQHEKWYQRFLALEARKKESIQNWKTKKQQKKEEIFKLKEKADNVPVFFHDKEDDSQKQKEEKRKKQKLAVGAWKKQKSVELSMKCASQLKEEEEEEKKQQKERQRQLKLKLLLESYTRQKKEQEAFLRLEKERREKAEKAEKRKTAADEISRFQERDLQKLELKILDRQAKEDEKVEKQRRLAQLKQKVENRVGRDPSRLYKPTKGWEERTKKTGPAGCGPLQHIPHRAVPTWRQGL
;
A
#
# COMPACT_ATOMS: atom_id res chain seq x y z
N MET A 1 -32.05 -45.57 58.11
CA MET A 1 -31.98 -45.81 56.64
C MET A 1 -30.60 -45.32 56.19
N ARG A 2 -29.55 -46.17 56.10
CA ARG A 2 -29.15 -47.03 54.95
C ARG A 2 -29.29 -46.24 53.63
N LEU A 3 -28.23 -45.93 52.86
CA LEU A 3 -27.13 -46.80 52.40
C LEU A 3 -25.80 -46.04 52.13
N PRO A 4 -24.65 -46.74 52.22
CA PRO A 4 -23.30 -46.28 51.82
C PRO A 4 -22.91 -46.74 50.38
N PRO A 5 -21.72 -46.39 49.86
CA PRO A 5 -21.32 -46.58 48.46
C PRO A 5 -20.57 -47.90 48.22
N SER A 6 -20.47 -48.33 46.98
CA SER A 6 -19.55 -49.40 46.56
C SER A 6 -19.06 -49.15 45.13
N GLY A 7 -17.74 -49.26 44.97
CA GLY A 7 -17.04 -49.07 43.72
C GLY A 7 -16.87 -50.34 42.89
N THR A 8 -16.28 -50.10 41.72
CA THR A 8 -15.39 -50.99 40.93
C THR A 8 -15.84 -52.42 40.65
N VAL A 9 -16.12 -52.71 39.37
CA VAL A 9 -15.62 -53.91 38.69
C VAL A 9 -15.24 -53.57 37.25
N GLN A 10 -14.01 -53.96 36.89
CA GLN A 10 -13.38 -53.91 35.58
C GLN A 10 -13.42 -55.32 34.99
N VAL A 11 -13.94 -55.51 33.78
CA VAL A 11 -13.79 -56.76 32.98
C VAL A 11 -13.78 -56.39 31.49
N GLY A 12 -12.63 -56.52 30.81
CA GLY A 12 -12.58 -56.94 29.40
C GLY A 12 -12.58 -58.49 29.36
N PRO A 13 -12.55 -59.21 28.20
CA PRO A 13 -11.91 -58.82 26.94
C PRO A 13 -12.54 -59.43 25.64
N ALA A 14 -11.79 -59.30 24.53
CA ALA A 14 -11.54 -60.33 23.51
C ALA A 14 -12.52 -60.59 22.33
N GLY A 15 -11.89 -60.81 21.17
CA GLY A 15 -12.39 -61.58 20.03
C GLY A 15 -13.14 -60.75 18.98
N THR A 16 -12.94 -60.86 17.68
CA THR A 16 -12.29 -61.90 16.88
C THR A 16 -12.03 -61.33 15.48
N ARG A 17 -10.83 -61.58 14.96
CA ARG A 17 -10.48 -61.37 13.54
C ARG A 17 -10.77 -62.68 12.83
N LEU A 18 -11.63 -62.68 11.82
CA LEU A 18 -11.77 -63.81 10.90
C LEU A 18 -11.76 -63.30 9.46
N GLN A 19 -10.89 -63.94 8.70
CA GLN A 19 -10.54 -63.70 7.30
C GLN A 19 -11.68 -64.16 6.39
N SER A 20 -11.76 -63.58 5.19
CA SER A 20 -12.14 -64.34 4.00
C SER A 20 -11.51 -63.69 2.77
N GLN A 21 -10.67 -64.47 2.09
CA GLN A 21 -10.16 -64.17 0.76
C GLN A 21 -11.26 -64.34 -0.29
N GLY A 22 -11.18 -63.58 -1.38
CA GLY A 22 -11.86 -63.93 -2.61
C GLY A 22 -11.59 -62.95 -3.75
N GLY A 23 -10.86 -63.43 -4.77
CA GLY A 23 -11.21 -63.17 -6.17
C GLY A 23 -10.57 -61.97 -6.87
N PHE A 24 -9.68 -62.31 -7.81
CA PHE A 24 -9.17 -61.46 -8.89
C PHE A 24 -10.28 -60.80 -9.73
N GLY A 25 -10.02 -59.61 -10.28
CA GLY A 25 -10.71 -59.15 -11.49
C GLY A 25 -10.80 -57.64 -11.71
N SER A 26 -9.90 -57.14 -12.56
CA SER A 26 -10.16 -56.14 -13.61
C SER A 26 -10.43 -54.65 -13.28
N SER A 27 -9.78 -53.84 -14.13
CA SER A 27 -10.15 -52.49 -14.54
C SER A 27 -9.73 -51.32 -13.64
N GLY A 28 -8.64 -50.69 -14.07
CA GLY A 28 -8.28 -49.33 -13.70
C GLY A 28 -9.39 -48.36 -14.13
N GLY A 29 -10.24 -48.00 -13.17
CA GLY A 29 -11.20 -46.93 -13.28
C GLY A 29 -11.36 -46.29 -11.92
N ILE A 30 -10.56 -45.25 -11.62
CA ILE A 30 -10.78 -44.40 -10.45
C ILE A 30 -12.16 -43.78 -10.64
N ARG A 31 -13.15 -44.26 -9.87
CA ARG A 31 -14.54 -43.80 -9.97
C ARG A 31 -14.59 -42.29 -9.65
N PRO A 32 -15.29 -41.47 -10.45
CA PRO A 32 -15.43 -40.02 -10.24
C PRO A 32 -15.86 -39.63 -8.82
N PHE A 33 -16.62 -40.51 -8.15
CA PHE A 33 -17.12 -40.35 -6.79
C PHE A 33 -16.00 -40.32 -5.72
N GLN A 34 -14.92 -41.10 -5.87
CA GLN A 34 -13.79 -41.08 -4.93
C GLN A 34 -12.97 -39.79 -5.05
N LEU A 35 -12.82 -39.27 -6.27
CA LEU A 35 -12.12 -38.00 -6.52
C LEU A 35 -12.91 -36.80 -5.97
N GLN A 36 -14.25 -36.83 -6.10
CA GLN A 36 -15.13 -35.79 -5.57
C GLN A 36 -15.15 -35.80 -4.03
N ASN A 37 -15.17 -36.98 -3.42
CA ASN A 37 -15.10 -37.15 -1.96
C ASN A 37 -13.72 -36.73 -1.39
N TRP A 38 -12.63 -37.03 -2.11
CA TRP A 38 -11.30 -36.52 -1.78
C TRP A 38 -11.23 -35.00 -1.83
N LYS A 39 -11.75 -34.38 -2.89
CA LYS A 39 -11.84 -32.90 -3.01
C LYS A 39 -12.65 -32.30 -1.86
N GLN A 40 -13.79 -32.91 -1.49
CA GLN A 40 -14.61 -32.48 -0.34
C GLN A 40 -13.83 -32.58 0.98
N LYS A 41 -13.05 -33.66 1.16
CA LYS A 41 -12.21 -33.89 2.35
C LYS A 41 -11.05 -32.90 2.45
N VAL A 42 -10.42 -32.57 1.32
CA VAL A 42 -9.37 -31.52 1.23
C VAL A 42 -9.94 -30.14 1.54
N ILE A 43 -11.16 -29.83 1.08
CA ILE A 43 -11.83 -28.56 1.41
C ILE A 43 -12.17 -28.50 2.91
N ARG A 44 -12.67 -29.60 3.49
CA ARG A 44 -12.99 -29.68 4.92
C ARG A 44 -11.75 -29.54 5.82
N THR A 45 -10.64 -30.17 5.45
CA THR A 45 -9.37 -30.06 6.17
C THR A 45 -8.80 -28.64 6.07
N LYS A 46 -8.77 -28.04 4.88
CA LYS A 46 -8.40 -26.62 4.71
C LYS A 46 -9.28 -25.66 5.51
N LYS A 47 -10.59 -25.91 5.57
CA LYS A 47 -11.52 -25.11 6.38
C LYS A 47 -11.23 -25.26 7.87
N ALA A 48 -10.96 -26.48 8.34
CA ALA A 48 -10.61 -26.73 9.75
C ALA A 48 -9.26 -26.09 10.13
N GLU A 49 -8.26 -26.17 9.26
CA GLU A 49 -6.98 -25.49 9.42
C GLU A 49 -7.15 -23.97 9.46
N PHE A 50 -7.96 -23.41 8.54
CA PHE A 50 -8.29 -21.99 8.54
C PHE A 50 -8.93 -21.57 9.89
N THR A 51 -9.93 -22.30 10.37
CA THR A 51 -10.56 -22.01 11.68
C THR A 51 -9.56 -22.07 12.82
N ARG A 52 -8.70 -23.08 12.88
CA ARG A 52 -7.64 -23.19 13.90
C ARG A 52 -6.66 -22.03 13.83
N THR A 53 -6.27 -21.60 12.62
CA THR A 53 -5.39 -20.44 12.45
C THR A 53 -6.07 -19.14 12.87
N ALA A 54 -7.36 -18.97 12.56
CA ALA A 54 -8.14 -17.82 12.98
C ALA A 54 -8.29 -17.75 14.51
N GLU A 55 -8.53 -18.89 15.17
CA GLU A 55 -8.56 -19.00 16.64
C GLU A 55 -7.20 -18.69 17.27
N ARG A 56 -6.11 -19.21 16.70
CA ARG A 56 -4.75 -18.89 17.17
C ARG A 56 -4.45 -17.40 17.04
N LEU A 57 -4.80 -16.77 15.92
CA LEU A 57 -4.62 -15.34 15.72
C LEU A 57 -5.48 -14.53 16.68
N ARG A 58 -6.73 -14.94 16.92
CA ARG A 58 -7.58 -14.36 17.97
C ARG A 58 -6.91 -14.41 19.34
N ASN A 59 -6.37 -15.56 19.72
CA ASN A 59 -5.69 -15.71 21.01
C ASN A 59 -4.42 -14.86 21.10
N GLN A 60 -3.68 -14.71 19.99
CA GLN A 60 -2.53 -13.79 19.95
C GLN A 60 -2.95 -12.34 20.14
N VAL A 61 -4.04 -11.92 19.49
CA VAL A 61 -4.62 -10.58 19.70
C VAL A 61 -4.99 -10.38 21.16
N ILE A 62 -5.67 -11.35 21.79
CA ILE A 62 -6.04 -11.28 23.21
C ILE A 62 -4.82 -11.16 24.13
N ILE A 63 -3.73 -11.89 23.84
CA ILE A 63 -2.49 -11.82 24.63
C ILE A 63 -1.84 -10.44 24.47
N ILE A 64 -1.74 -9.93 23.24
CA ILE A 64 -1.17 -8.60 22.97
C ILE A 64 -2.01 -7.51 23.64
N GLU A 65 -3.34 -7.62 23.61
CA GLU A 65 -4.26 -6.72 24.29
C GLU A 65 -4.05 -6.73 25.81
N LYS A 66 -3.85 -7.93 26.41
CA LYS A 66 -3.54 -8.07 27.84
C LYS A 66 -2.17 -7.49 28.20
N ASP A 67 -1.14 -7.72 27.38
CA ASP A 67 0.19 -7.17 27.61
C ASP A 67 0.21 -5.65 27.46
N LYS A 68 -0.52 -5.10 26.47
CA LYS A 68 -0.80 -3.66 26.36
C LYS A 68 -1.43 -3.16 27.66
N HIS A 69 -2.47 -3.83 28.14
CA HIS A 69 -3.14 -3.44 29.38
C HIS A 69 -2.20 -3.49 30.59
N ASN A 70 -1.33 -4.49 30.69
CA ASN A 70 -0.39 -4.59 31.81
C ASN A 70 0.72 -3.51 31.79
N HIS A 71 1.22 -3.16 30.60
CA HIS A 71 2.30 -2.18 30.45
C HIS A 71 1.84 -0.74 30.66
N PHE A 72 0.62 -0.39 30.22
CA PHE A 72 0.12 0.99 30.31
C PHE A 72 -0.70 1.26 31.59
N TYR A 73 -1.35 0.26 32.20
CA TYR A 73 -2.30 0.50 33.29
C TYR A 73 -1.72 0.30 34.71
N ASN A 74 -0.56 -0.36 34.85
CA ASN A 74 0.10 -0.53 36.16
C ASN A 74 1.03 0.64 36.54
N GLN A 75 1.32 1.56 35.61
CA GLN A 75 2.03 2.80 35.94
C GLN A 75 1.03 3.83 36.48
N LYS A 76 1.10 4.11 37.79
CA LYS A 76 0.47 5.29 38.40
C LYS A 76 1.19 6.54 37.87
N SER A 77 0.79 7.02 36.70
CA SER A 77 1.39 8.15 36.00
C SER A 77 0.32 9.04 35.37
N ASP A 78 0.63 10.33 35.21
CA ASP A 78 -0.19 11.33 34.52
C ASP A 78 -0.56 10.92 33.06
N PHE A 79 0.18 9.98 32.46
CA PHE A 79 -0.16 9.35 31.17
C PHE A 79 -1.48 8.55 31.18
N ARG A 80 -2.05 8.26 32.35
CA ARG A 80 -3.33 7.56 32.47
C ARG A 80 -4.48 8.32 31.82
N ILE A 81 -4.46 9.66 31.85
CA ILE A 81 -5.51 10.49 31.26
C ILE A 81 -5.42 10.42 29.73
N GLU A 82 -4.24 10.61 29.16
CA GLU A 82 -3.99 10.49 27.71
C GLU A 82 -4.29 9.08 27.20
N HIS A 83 -3.93 8.05 27.98
CA HIS A 83 -4.24 6.67 27.65
C HIS A 83 -5.75 6.37 27.69
N SER A 84 -6.47 6.93 28.66
CA SER A 84 -7.93 6.83 28.74
C SER A 84 -8.60 7.39 27.50
N MET A 85 -8.12 8.52 26.97
CA MET A 85 -8.65 9.10 25.74
C MET A 85 -8.44 8.18 24.52
N LEU A 86 -7.26 7.56 24.41
CA LEU A 86 -6.98 6.59 23.34
C LEU A 86 -7.84 5.32 23.46
N GLU A 87 -8.07 4.83 24.69
CA GLU A 87 -8.94 3.69 24.95
C GLU A 87 -10.41 4.01 24.61
N GLU A 88 -10.90 5.20 24.96
CA GLU A 88 -12.22 5.66 24.57
C GLU A 88 -12.38 5.68 23.04
N LEU A 89 -11.36 6.16 22.31
CA LEU A 89 -11.36 6.15 20.85
C LEU A 89 -11.34 4.72 20.29
N GLU A 90 -10.50 3.83 20.83
CA GLU A 90 -10.45 2.42 20.43
C GLU A 90 -11.80 1.73 20.65
N ASN A 91 -12.42 1.93 21.83
CA ASN A 91 -13.74 1.40 22.14
C ASN A 91 -14.82 1.97 21.22
N LYS A 92 -14.77 3.27 20.90
CA LYS A 92 -15.67 3.90 19.92
C LYS A 92 -15.53 3.24 18.54
N LEU A 93 -14.30 3.00 18.06
CA LEU A 93 -14.05 2.34 16.77
C LEU A 93 -14.50 0.87 16.77
N ILE A 94 -14.26 0.13 17.86
CA ILE A 94 -14.72 -1.26 18.01
C ILE A 94 -16.24 -1.32 17.97
N ASN A 95 -16.91 -0.43 18.70
CA ASN A 95 -18.37 -0.34 18.74
C ASN A 95 -18.92 0.07 17.37
N SER A 96 -18.32 1.06 16.71
CA SER A 96 -18.67 1.46 15.35
C SER A 96 -18.65 0.25 14.39
N ARG A 97 -17.51 -0.46 14.31
CA ARG A 97 -17.36 -1.66 13.48
C ARG A 97 -18.37 -2.76 13.81
N LYS A 98 -18.69 -2.97 15.09
CA LYS A 98 -19.73 -3.93 15.51
C LYS A 98 -21.10 -3.50 14.99
N THR A 99 -21.46 -2.22 15.15
CA THR A 99 -22.74 -1.70 14.68
C THR A 99 -22.87 -1.73 13.16
N GLU A 100 -21.81 -1.37 12.42
CA GLU A 100 -21.78 -1.47 10.96
C GLU A 100 -21.96 -2.91 10.49
N ARG A 101 -21.25 -3.86 11.10
CA ARG A 101 -21.43 -5.28 10.81
C ARG A 101 -22.88 -5.72 11.02
N ALA A 102 -23.51 -5.30 12.12
CA ALA A 102 -24.91 -5.63 12.39
C ALA A 102 -25.86 -5.01 11.34
N LYS A 103 -25.63 -3.76 10.94
CA LYS A 103 -26.40 -3.07 9.88
C LYS A 103 -26.28 -3.80 8.54
N ILE A 104 -25.07 -4.17 8.12
CA ILE A 104 -24.83 -4.91 6.88
C ILE A 104 -25.53 -6.27 6.93
N GLN A 105 -25.43 -6.99 8.04
CA GLN A 105 -26.13 -8.26 8.22
C GLN A 105 -27.65 -8.11 8.13
N GLN A 106 -28.20 -7.05 8.72
CA GLN A 106 -29.64 -6.75 8.66
C GLN A 106 -30.10 -6.42 7.22
N GLN A 107 -29.36 -5.58 6.50
CA GLN A 107 -29.67 -5.23 5.11
C GLN A 107 -29.58 -6.44 4.18
N LEU A 108 -28.53 -7.26 4.31
CA LEU A 108 -28.39 -8.49 3.53
C LEU A 108 -29.49 -9.51 3.85
N ALA A 109 -29.88 -9.64 5.13
CA ALA A 109 -31.00 -10.49 5.52
C ALA A 109 -32.32 -10.03 4.90
N LYS A 110 -32.56 -8.71 4.83
CA LYS A 110 -33.74 -8.14 4.17
C LYS A 110 -33.77 -8.48 2.68
N ILE A 111 -32.67 -8.24 1.95
CA ILE A 111 -32.55 -8.58 0.53
C ILE A 111 -32.77 -10.08 0.31
N HIS A 112 -32.11 -10.92 1.12
CA HIS A 112 -32.25 -12.36 1.04
C HIS A 112 -33.71 -12.82 1.27
N ASN A 113 -34.41 -12.22 2.24
CA ASN A 113 -35.80 -12.55 2.51
C ASN A 113 -36.72 -12.13 1.35
N ASN A 114 -36.49 -10.97 0.74
CA ASN A 114 -37.25 -10.54 -0.44
C ASN A 114 -37.05 -11.50 -1.61
N VAL A 115 -35.80 -11.91 -1.88
CA VAL A 115 -35.48 -12.93 -2.90
C VAL A 115 -36.15 -14.26 -2.59
N LYS A 116 -36.15 -14.68 -1.32
CA LYS A 116 -36.83 -15.90 -0.90
C LYS A 116 -38.34 -15.80 -1.13
N THR A 117 -38.97 -14.67 -0.81
CA THR A 117 -40.40 -14.42 -1.08
C THR A 117 -40.71 -14.49 -2.56
N LEU A 118 -39.90 -13.84 -3.41
CA LEU A 118 -40.01 -13.92 -4.87
C LEU A 118 -39.92 -15.37 -5.36
N GLN A 119 -38.94 -16.14 -4.84
CA GLN A 119 -38.77 -17.55 -5.19
C GLN A 119 -39.98 -18.41 -4.79
N HIS A 120 -40.64 -18.13 -3.67
CA HIS A 120 -41.86 -18.86 -3.27
C HIS A 120 -43.03 -18.51 -4.17
N GLN A 121 -43.21 -17.24 -4.53
CA GLN A 121 -44.28 -16.83 -5.45
C GLN A 121 -44.10 -17.43 -6.84
N LEU A 122 -42.86 -17.64 -7.30
CA LEU A 122 -42.55 -18.32 -8.56
C LEU A 122 -42.87 -19.83 -8.59
N LYS A 123 -43.12 -20.49 -7.45
CA LYS A 123 -43.33 -21.95 -7.40
C LYS A 123 -44.77 -22.39 -7.66
N ASP A 124 -45.78 -21.59 -7.32
CA ASP A 124 -47.17 -22.06 -7.20
C ASP A 124 -48.23 -21.14 -7.84
N VAL A 125 -47.99 -20.57 -9.04
CA VAL A 125 -48.99 -19.68 -9.65
C VAL A 125 -49.06 -19.78 -11.19
N LYS A 126 -50.29 -19.79 -11.73
CA LYS A 126 -50.55 -19.62 -13.17
C LYS A 126 -50.29 -18.16 -13.57
N PRO A 127 -49.58 -17.87 -14.68
CA PRO A 127 -49.27 -16.50 -15.08
C PRO A 127 -50.54 -15.74 -15.51
N THR A 128 -51.16 -15.06 -14.56
CA THR A 128 -52.18 -14.03 -14.78
C THR A 128 -51.49 -12.68 -14.97
N PRO A 129 -51.98 -11.77 -15.82
CA PRO A 129 -51.36 -10.45 -16.04
C PRO A 129 -51.07 -9.68 -14.75
N ASP A 130 -52.01 -9.64 -13.80
CA ASP A 130 -51.83 -8.97 -12.49
C ASP A 130 -50.73 -9.62 -11.64
N PHE A 131 -50.54 -10.94 -11.77
CA PHE A 131 -49.49 -11.65 -11.06
C PHE A 131 -48.11 -11.38 -11.67
N VAL A 132 -48.03 -11.25 -12.99
CA VAL A 132 -46.79 -10.85 -13.69
C VAL A 132 -46.39 -9.44 -13.29
N GLU A 133 -47.33 -8.50 -13.17
CA GLU A 133 -47.02 -7.14 -12.69
C GLU A 133 -46.51 -7.15 -11.25
N LYS A 134 -47.14 -7.93 -10.37
CA LYS A 134 -46.66 -8.10 -8.98
C LYS A 134 -45.27 -8.72 -8.88
N LEU A 135 -44.93 -9.67 -9.77
CA LEU A 135 -43.57 -10.21 -9.86
C LEU A 135 -42.57 -9.15 -10.31
N ARG A 136 -42.95 -8.33 -11.29
CA ARG A 136 -42.14 -7.21 -11.80
C ARG A 136 -41.86 -6.19 -10.70
N GLU A 137 -42.87 -5.78 -9.94
CA GLU A 137 -42.73 -4.88 -8.80
C GLU A 137 -41.75 -5.45 -7.75
N MET A 138 -41.90 -6.72 -7.35
CA MET A 138 -40.97 -7.34 -6.40
C MET A 138 -39.55 -7.47 -6.94
N MET A 139 -39.37 -7.75 -8.24
CA MET A 139 -38.04 -7.78 -8.87
C MET A 139 -37.39 -6.41 -8.84
N GLU A 140 -38.15 -5.36 -9.15
CA GLU A 140 -37.70 -3.97 -9.12
C GLU A 140 -37.38 -3.53 -7.67
N GLU A 141 -38.18 -3.92 -6.68
CA GLU A 141 -37.88 -3.67 -5.26
C GLU A 141 -36.57 -4.34 -4.80
N ILE A 142 -36.33 -5.59 -5.24
CA ILE A 142 -35.09 -6.32 -4.93
C ILE A 142 -33.90 -5.65 -5.62
N GLU A 143 -34.03 -5.30 -6.89
CA GLU A 143 -32.97 -4.63 -7.66
C GLU A 143 -32.63 -3.27 -7.05
N ASN A 144 -33.65 -2.47 -6.72
CA ASN A 144 -33.49 -1.20 -6.02
C ASN A 144 -32.83 -1.39 -4.64
N ALA A 145 -33.24 -2.38 -3.85
CA ALA A 145 -32.61 -2.67 -2.57
C ALA A 145 -31.13 -3.08 -2.70
N ILE A 146 -30.78 -3.85 -3.75
CA ILE A 146 -29.39 -4.23 -4.04
C ILE A 146 -28.58 -3.02 -4.50
N ASN A 147 -29.13 -2.18 -5.36
CA ASN A 147 -28.45 -1.00 -5.88
C ASN A 147 -28.20 0.03 -4.77
N THR A 148 -29.20 0.32 -3.95
CA THR A 148 -29.06 1.19 -2.78
C THR A 148 -28.04 0.65 -1.79
N PHE A 149 -28.06 -0.66 -1.50
CA PHE A 149 -27.05 -1.27 -0.63
C PHE A 149 -25.63 -1.10 -1.20
N LYS A 150 -25.42 -1.39 -2.49
CA LYS A 150 -24.11 -1.22 -3.14
C LYS A 150 -23.65 0.23 -3.13
N GLU A 151 -24.54 1.17 -3.39
CA GLU A 151 -24.28 2.61 -3.36
C GLU A 151 -23.85 3.07 -1.96
N GLU A 152 -24.63 2.73 -0.93
CA GLU A 152 -24.32 3.03 0.47
C GLU A 152 -22.95 2.46 0.88
N GLN A 153 -22.67 1.19 0.55
CA GLN A 153 -21.38 0.57 0.85
C GLN A 153 -20.22 1.24 0.10
N ARG A 154 -20.44 1.70 -1.15
CA ARG A 154 -19.43 2.44 -1.90
C ARG A 154 -19.11 3.77 -1.25
N LEU A 155 -20.14 4.53 -0.84
CA LEU A 155 -19.96 5.83 -0.17
C LEU A 155 -19.22 5.69 1.15
N ILE A 156 -19.57 4.69 1.97
CA ILE A 156 -18.86 4.39 3.23
C ILE A 156 -17.39 4.03 2.95
N TYR A 157 -17.13 3.19 1.94
CA TYR A 157 -15.77 2.81 1.56
C TYR A 157 -14.93 4.00 1.08
N GLU A 158 -15.51 4.87 0.25
CA GLU A 158 -14.84 6.09 -0.22
C GLU A 158 -14.49 7.03 0.93
N GLU A 159 -15.39 7.18 1.92
CA GLU A 159 -15.14 8.00 3.10
C GLU A 159 -14.03 7.41 3.98
N LEU A 160 -14.07 6.10 4.24
CA LEU A 160 -13.00 5.40 4.98
C LEU A 160 -11.64 5.53 4.30
N ILE A 161 -11.57 5.49 2.95
CA ILE A 161 -10.31 5.74 2.22
C ILE A 161 -9.80 7.16 2.46
N LYS A 162 -10.68 8.17 2.47
CA LYS A 162 -10.27 9.56 2.73
C LYS A 162 -9.75 9.72 4.15
N GLU A 163 -10.42 9.11 5.13
CA GLU A 163 -9.98 9.09 6.53
C GLU A 163 -8.63 8.37 6.68
N GLU A 164 -8.45 7.20 6.05
CA GLU A 164 -7.19 6.46 6.04
C GLU A 164 -6.06 7.32 5.45
N LYS A 165 -6.30 7.98 4.31
CA LYS A 165 -5.31 8.85 3.67
C LYS A 165 -4.95 10.03 4.57
N THR A 166 -5.93 10.65 5.21
CA THR A 166 -5.73 11.82 6.08
C THR A 166 -4.93 11.43 7.32
N THR A 167 -5.36 10.39 8.03
CA THR A 167 -4.65 9.87 9.22
C THR A 167 -3.24 9.37 8.88
N ASN A 168 -3.05 8.72 7.72
CA ASN A 168 -1.72 8.32 7.27
C ASN A 168 -0.81 9.52 6.96
N ASN A 169 -1.36 10.61 6.40
CA ASN A 169 -0.60 11.85 6.19
C ASN A 169 -0.19 12.47 7.53
N GLU A 170 -1.09 12.49 8.51
CA GLU A 170 -0.81 12.97 9.87
C GLU A 170 0.27 12.13 10.56
N LEU A 171 0.16 10.80 10.49
CA LEU A 171 1.18 9.87 11.00
C LEU A 171 2.53 10.10 10.33
N THR A 172 2.54 10.30 9.00
CA THR A 172 3.77 10.61 8.25
C THR A 172 4.37 11.94 8.71
N ALA A 173 3.54 12.97 8.93
CA ALA A 173 3.99 14.26 9.42
C ALA A 173 4.58 14.16 10.84
N ILE A 174 3.95 13.39 11.73
CA ILE A 174 4.46 13.12 13.09
C ILE A 174 5.77 12.32 13.02
N SER A 175 5.84 11.28 12.19
CA SER A 175 7.07 10.50 11.98
C SER A 175 8.22 11.40 11.54
N ARG A 176 8.01 12.27 10.55
CA ARG A 176 9.03 13.23 10.10
C ARG A 176 9.47 14.19 11.21
N LYS A 177 8.56 14.63 12.08
CA LYS A 177 8.90 15.45 13.26
C LYS A 177 9.79 14.68 14.23
N ILE A 178 9.45 13.43 14.51
CA ILE A 178 10.25 12.54 15.36
C ILE A 178 11.64 12.33 14.73
N ASP A 179 11.71 12.08 13.43
CA ASP A 179 12.98 11.93 12.70
C ASP A 179 13.83 13.22 12.76
N THR A 180 13.18 14.39 12.73
CA THR A 180 13.88 15.68 12.90
C THR A 180 14.41 15.86 14.31
N TRP A 181 13.69 15.37 15.33
CA TRP A 181 14.17 15.38 16.72
C TRP A 181 15.31 14.39 16.94
N THR A 182 15.29 13.22 16.30
CA THR A 182 16.36 12.22 16.42
C THR A 182 17.64 12.64 15.69
N LEU A 183 17.52 13.48 14.66
CA LEU A 183 18.65 14.08 13.94
C LEU A 183 19.25 15.33 14.62
N GLY A 184 18.68 15.78 15.75
CA GLY A 184 19.22 16.91 16.54
C GLY A 184 19.20 18.23 15.77
N SER A 185 18.05 18.93 15.74
CA SER A 185 17.98 20.29 15.18
C SER A 185 18.62 21.32 16.13
N PRO A 186 19.63 22.09 15.67
CA PRO A 186 20.24 23.17 16.45
C PRO A 186 19.43 24.49 16.45
N GLU A 187 18.28 24.56 15.77
CA GLU A 187 17.56 25.82 15.54
C GLU A 187 16.45 26.11 16.56
N THR A 188 15.89 25.10 17.22
CA THR A 188 14.80 25.31 18.19
C THR A 188 15.23 25.72 19.60
N GLU A 189 16.54 25.80 19.88
CA GLU A 189 17.04 26.31 21.17
C GLU A 189 17.06 27.86 21.27
N LYS A 190 16.87 28.59 20.16
CA LYS A 190 17.04 30.05 20.13
C LYS A 190 15.75 30.86 20.35
N THR A 191 14.56 30.27 20.28
CA THR A 191 13.29 31.02 20.37
C THR A 191 12.46 30.76 21.63
N SER A 192 12.85 29.85 22.51
CA SER A 192 12.12 29.55 23.75
C SER A 192 12.73 30.14 25.03
N ARG A 193 13.87 30.84 24.96
CA ARG A 193 14.55 31.44 26.14
C ARG A 193 14.12 32.85 26.53
N ALA A 194 12.97 33.32 26.05
CA ALA A 194 12.48 34.67 26.36
C ALA A 194 11.11 34.66 27.07
N SER A 195 11.01 33.99 28.22
CA SER A 195 10.11 34.43 29.30
C SER A 195 10.56 33.83 30.64
N SER A 196 11.31 34.65 31.37
CA SER A 196 11.76 34.43 32.74
C SER A 196 10.57 34.43 33.71
N GLY A 197 10.44 33.36 34.49
CA GLY A 197 9.75 33.35 35.78
C GLY A 197 10.63 32.65 36.81
N ARG A 198 11.36 33.42 37.62
CA ARG A 198 12.17 32.92 38.75
C ARG A 198 11.26 32.26 39.78
N VAL A 199 11.64 31.05 40.23
CA VAL A 199 11.36 30.58 41.59
C VAL A 199 12.64 29.93 42.17
N PRO A 200 12.99 30.15 43.45
CA PRO A 200 14.28 29.80 44.01
C PRO A 200 14.37 28.34 44.48
N GLY A 201 15.46 27.68 44.07
CA GLY A 201 16.26 26.71 44.82
C GLY A 201 15.58 25.62 45.65
N ASP A 202 15.59 24.40 45.13
CA ASP A 202 15.63 23.20 45.96
C ASP A 202 17.06 22.67 46.05
N ARG A 203 17.78 23.11 47.08
CA ARG A 203 19.07 22.56 47.52
C ARG A 203 18.78 21.29 48.33
N ALA A 204 18.58 20.16 47.67
CA ALA A 204 18.42 18.88 48.38
C ALA A 204 19.10 17.66 47.75
N THR A 205 19.96 17.83 46.73
CA THR A 205 20.69 16.69 46.11
C THR A 205 22.19 16.93 45.83
N ALA A 206 22.76 18.07 46.22
CA ALA A 206 24.18 18.38 46.00
C ALA A 206 25.14 17.75 47.05
N GLY A 207 24.70 16.75 47.82
CA GLY A 207 25.46 16.19 48.94
C GLY A 207 26.29 14.93 48.63
N THR A 208 26.35 14.44 47.39
CA THR A 208 26.94 13.11 47.11
C THR A 208 27.88 13.06 45.91
N LEU A 209 28.07 14.17 45.19
CA LEU A 209 28.98 14.23 44.05
C LEU A 209 30.23 15.04 44.41
N PRO A 210 31.44 14.54 44.09
CA PRO A 210 32.67 15.30 44.27
C PRO A 210 32.60 16.65 43.52
N GLU A 211 33.20 17.69 44.12
CA GLU A 211 33.19 19.06 43.62
C GLU A 211 33.70 19.17 42.18
N GLU A 212 34.65 18.31 41.80
CA GLU A 212 35.23 18.27 40.45
C GLU A 212 34.25 17.74 39.40
N VAL A 213 33.24 16.96 39.80
CA VAL A 213 32.15 16.51 38.91
C VAL A 213 31.20 17.68 38.61
N VAL A 214 30.92 18.50 39.63
CA VAL A 214 30.08 19.68 39.51
C VAL A 214 30.77 20.76 38.67
N ASP A 215 32.09 20.93 38.83
CA ASP A 215 32.87 21.88 38.03
C ASP A 215 32.96 21.47 36.55
N PHE A 216 33.09 20.17 36.26
CA PHE A 216 33.01 19.67 34.89
C PHE A 216 31.62 19.91 34.26
N GLU A 217 30.54 19.70 35.02
CA GLU A 217 29.17 19.93 34.52
C GLU A 217 28.89 21.43 34.28
N LYS A 218 29.33 22.31 35.18
CA LYS A 218 29.27 23.76 34.98
C LYS A 218 30.08 24.20 33.76
N PHE A 219 31.27 23.64 33.54
CA PHE A 219 32.09 23.93 32.38
C PHE A 219 31.39 23.53 31.07
N LEU A 220 30.75 22.36 31.01
CA LEU A 220 29.97 21.94 29.83
C LEU A 220 28.77 22.85 29.58
N GLN A 221 28.06 23.26 30.63
CA GLN A 221 26.92 24.18 30.50
C GLN A 221 27.36 25.56 29.99
N GLN A 222 28.54 26.05 30.39
CA GLN A 222 29.05 27.35 29.98
C GLN A 222 29.70 27.35 28.59
N THR A 223 30.26 26.23 28.14
CA THR A 223 31.08 26.16 26.91
C THR A 223 30.38 25.50 25.71
N GLY A 224 29.06 25.31 25.76
CA GLY A 224 28.30 24.75 24.64
C GLY A 224 28.39 23.22 24.53
N GLY A 225 28.44 22.54 25.68
CA GLY A 225 28.33 21.08 25.76
C GLY A 225 29.65 20.33 25.51
N ARG A 226 29.54 19.06 25.13
CA ARG A 226 30.70 18.16 24.94
C ARG A 226 31.57 18.49 23.74
N GLN A 227 31.08 19.35 22.83
CA GLN A 227 31.76 19.70 21.58
C GLN A 227 32.19 21.16 21.55
N GLY A 228 32.05 21.91 22.64
CA GLY A 228 32.54 23.29 22.68
C GLY A 228 31.76 24.26 21.78
N GLY A 229 30.52 23.92 21.42
CA GLY A 229 29.71 24.67 20.45
C GLY A 229 30.06 24.43 18.97
N TRP A 230 30.95 23.47 18.68
CA TRP A 230 31.22 23.02 17.31
C TRP A 230 30.21 21.95 16.88
N ASP A 231 29.92 21.86 15.58
CA ASP A 231 29.10 20.77 15.06
C ASP A 231 29.87 19.42 15.10
N ASP A 232 29.12 18.32 14.96
CA ASP A 232 29.67 16.97 15.05
C ASP A 232 30.77 16.70 14.03
N TYR A 233 30.62 17.23 12.81
CA TYR A 233 31.51 16.99 11.70
C TYR A 233 32.85 17.73 11.88
N ASP A 234 32.78 19.01 12.22
CA ASP A 234 33.93 19.88 12.48
C ASP A 234 34.69 19.39 13.71
N HIS A 235 33.97 19.07 14.80
CA HIS A 235 34.60 18.56 16.01
C HIS A 235 35.32 17.22 15.75
N GLN A 236 34.69 16.30 15.02
CA GLN A 236 35.32 15.01 14.70
C GLN A 236 36.54 15.16 13.78
N SER A 237 36.47 16.07 12.81
CA SER A 237 37.59 16.39 11.91
C SER A 237 38.76 17.00 12.67
N PHE A 238 38.48 17.95 13.56
CA PHE A 238 39.47 18.53 14.48
C PHE A 238 40.15 17.47 15.36
N VAL A 239 39.38 16.60 16.04
CA VAL A 239 39.93 15.55 16.90
C VAL A 239 40.80 14.58 16.09
N ARG A 240 40.37 14.23 14.87
CA ARG A 240 41.13 13.34 13.97
C ARG A 240 42.49 13.94 13.61
N VAL A 241 42.53 15.19 13.17
CA VAL A 241 43.78 15.89 12.81
C VAL A 241 44.67 16.07 14.04
N ARG A 242 44.10 16.45 15.18
CA ARG A 242 44.84 16.61 16.44
C ARG A 242 45.49 15.31 16.90
N SER A 243 44.78 14.18 16.79
CA SER A 243 45.31 12.86 17.15
C SER A 243 46.49 12.45 16.26
N LYS A 244 46.49 12.80 14.97
CA LYS A 244 47.63 12.57 14.08
C LYS A 244 48.88 13.35 14.51
N HIS A 245 48.70 14.62 14.88
CA HIS A 245 49.79 15.53 15.27
C HIS A 245 50.18 15.47 16.75
N LYS A 246 49.51 14.61 17.55
CA LYS A 246 49.71 14.49 19.01
C LYS A 246 49.64 15.85 19.73
N GLY A 247 48.81 16.77 19.26
CA GLY A 247 48.65 18.11 19.84
C GLY A 247 49.79 19.11 19.55
N ARG A 248 50.66 18.84 18.57
CA ARG A 248 51.70 19.80 18.14
C ARG A 248 51.10 20.96 17.33
N PRO A 249 51.58 22.21 17.47
CA PRO A 249 51.03 23.38 16.78
C PRO A 249 50.92 23.25 15.24
N SER A 250 51.69 22.35 14.64
CA SER A 250 51.61 21.98 13.22
C SER A 250 50.23 21.46 12.77
N PHE A 251 49.37 21.04 13.70
CA PHE A 251 48.03 20.55 13.40
C PHE A 251 47.09 21.66 12.88
N VAL A 252 47.35 22.93 13.22
CA VAL A 252 46.43 24.05 12.89
C VAL A 252 46.33 24.25 11.38
N GLY A 253 47.43 24.08 10.64
CA GLY A 253 47.42 24.15 9.17
C GLY A 253 46.61 23.02 8.54
N GLU A 254 46.83 21.76 8.95
CA GLU A 254 46.07 20.60 8.43
C GLU A 254 44.59 20.65 8.87
N ALA A 255 44.28 21.24 10.02
CA ALA A 255 42.91 21.37 10.49
C ALA A 255 42.10 22.32 9.61
N LEU A 256 42.71 23.41 9.12
CA LEU A 256 42.03 24.36 8.23
C LEU A 256 41.69 23.76 6.86
N GLU A 257 42.49 22.81 6.36
CA GLU A 257 42.17 22.09 5.12
C GLU A 257 40.94 21.18 5.25
N HIS A 258 40.67 20.69 6.46
CA HIS A 258 39.55 19.80 6.76
C HIS A 258 38.32 20.51 7.35
N LEU A 259 38.43 21.80 7.66
CA LEU A 259 37.38 22.62 8.29
C LEU A 259 37.01 23.81 7.38
N PRO A 260 36.21 23.59 6.33
CA PRO A 260 35.83 24.65 5.39
C PRO A 260 35.03 25.74 6.11
N GLY A 261 35.57 26.97 6.14
CA GLY A 261 34.90 28.14 6.71
C GLY A 261 35.30 28.50 8.15
N ARG A 262 36.25 27.79 8.76
CA ARG A 262 36.79 28.12 10.10
C ARG A 262 38.07 28.94 9.99
N THR A 263 38.25 29.87 10.93
CA THR A 263 39.46 30.69 11.01
C THR A 263 40.55 30.00 11.85
N GLN A 264 41.81 30.38 11.63
CA GLN A 264 42.94 29.88 12.42
C GLN A 264 42.72 30.15 13.92
N GLU A 265 42.18 31.30 14.24
CA GLU A 265 41.89 31.78 15.59
C GLU A 265 40.83 30.90 16.27
N GLU A 266 39.77 30.52 15.54
CA GLU A 266 38.74 29.61 16.04
C GLU A 266 39.30 28.21 16.36
N VAL A 267 40.13 27.66 15.48
CA VAL A 267 40.80 26.36 15.70
C VAL A 267 41.71 26.40 16.94
N GLN A 268 42.43 27.51 17.15
CA GLN A 268 43.29 27.68 18.32
C GLN A 268 42.48 27.87 19.62
N GLN A 269 41.37 28.61 19.57
CA GLN A 269 40.47 28.76 20.71
C GLN A 269 39.85 27.41 21.09
N HIS A 270 39.47 26.63 20.09
CA HIS A 270 38.93 25.29 20.29
C HIS A 270 39.96 24.31 20.85
N GLU A 271 41.23 24.40 20.45
CA GLU A 271 42.30 23.62 21.08
C GLU A 271 42.49 24.00 22.55
N LYS A 272 42.48 25.30 22.89
CA LYS A 272 42.56 25.74 24.29
C LYS A 272 41.38 25.21 25.09
N TRP A 273 40.18 25.23 24.53
CA TRP A 273 38.99 24.63 25.14
C TRP A 273 39.14 23.11 25.29
N TYR A 274 39.59 22.40 24.25
CA TYR A 274 39.71 20.95 24.25
C TYR A 274 40.78 20.46 25.24
N GLN A 275 41.89 21.19 25.40
CA GLN A 275 42.87 20.93 26.46
C GLN A 275 42.26 21.08 27.85
N ARG A 276 41.46 22.13 28.08
CA ARG A 276 40.74 22.32 29.35
C ARG A 276 39.70 21.22 29.58
N PHE A 277 38.97 20.83 28.54
CA PHE A 277 38.00 19.73 28.58
C PHE A 277 38.68 18.41 28.99
N LEU A 278 39.81 18.05 28.36
CA LEU A 278 40.58 16.85 28.70
C LEU A 278 41.11 16.88 30.14
N ALA A 279 41.63 18.03 30.59
CA ALA A 279 42.12 18.19 31.96
C ALA A 279 40.99 18.01 32.99
N LEU A 280 39.81 18.57 32.74
CA LEU A 280 38.65 18.43 33.62
C LEU A 280 38.06 17.02 33.56
N GLU A 281 38.05 16.37 32.40
CA GLU A 281 37.63 14.97 32.27
C GLU A 281 38.57 14.02 33.03
N ALA A 282 39.88 14.26 32.98
CA ALA A 282 40.88 13.53 33.75
C ALA A 282 40.65 13.72 35.26
N ARG A 283 40.50 14.97 35.73
CA ARG A 283 40.18 15.28 37.13
C ARG A 283 38.88 14.64 37.60
N LYS A 284 37.84 14.62 36.75
CA LYS A 284 36.59 13.91 37.04
C LYS A 284 36.81 12.41 37.21
N LYS A 285 37.57 11.78 36.30
CA LYS A 285 37.90 10.34 36.38
C LYS A 285 38.71 10.03 37.64
N GLU A 286 39.71 10.84 37.95
CA GLU A 286 40.52 10.72 39.17
C GLU A 286 39.69 10.92 40.44
N SER A 287 38.81 11.92 40.49
CA SER A 287 37.93 12.16 41.64
C SER A 287 36.94 11.02 41.85
N ILE A 288 36.35 10.48 40.77
CA ILE A 288 35.49 9.28 40.84
C ILE A 288 36.28 8.05 41.30
N GLN A 289 37.51 7.87 40.82
CA GLN A 289 38.38 6.76 41.22
C GLN A 289 38.78 6.88 42.70
N ASN A 290 39.17 8.08 43.16
CA ASN A 290 39.48 8.39 44.55
C ASN A 290 38.26 8.22 45.46
N TRP A 291 37.07 8.60 44.99
CA TRP A 291 35.84 8.34 45.73
C TRP A 291 35.55 6.84 45.86
N LYS A 292 35.75 6.06 44.77
CA LYS A 292 35.61 4.59 44.79
C LYS A 292 36.62 3.94 45.74
N THR A 293 37.90 4.33 45.68
CA THR A 293 38.94 3.78 46.57
C THR A 293 38.70 4.18 48.02
N LYS A 294 38.32 5.43 48.29
CA LYS A 294 37.99 5.90 49.65
C LYS A 294 36.75 5.21 50.22
N LYS A 295 35.74 4.92 49.38
CA LYS A 295 34.56 4.13 49.79
C LYS A 295 34.94 2.67 50.08
N GLN A 296 35.85 2.09 49.31
CA GLN A 296 36.38 0.75 49.52
C GLN A 296 37.26 0.68 50.78
N GLN A 297 38.14 1.67 50.99
CA GLN A 297 38.95 1.81 52.19
C GLN A 297 38.08 1.98 53.43
N LYS A 298 37.03 2.80 53.41
CA LYS A 298 36.07 2.88 54.52
C LYS A 298 35.39 1.54 54.79
N LYS A 299 35.04 0.77 53.76
CA LYS A 299 34.47 -0.57 53.91
C LYS A 299 35.48 -1.56 54.52
N GLU A 300 36.75 -1.46 54.15
CA GLU A 300 37.86 -2.24 54.69
C GLU A 300 38.27 -1.79 56.10
N GLU A 301 38.17 -0.51 56.42
CA GLU A 301 38.39 0.04 57.76
C GLU A 301 37.25 -0.38 58.69
N ILE A 302 36.00 -0.35 58.24
CA ILE A 302 34.86 -0.90 58.98
C ILE A 302 35.05 -2.41 59.19
N PHE A 303 35.57 -3.13 58.20
CA PHE A 303 35.91 -4.54 58.32
C PHE A 303 37.06 -4.78 59.32
N LYS A 304 38.12 -3.97 59.27
CA LYS A 304 39.26 -4.00 60.21
C LYS A 304 38.89 -3.51 61.62
N LEU A 305 37.95 -2.58 61.77
CA LEU A 305 37.44 -2.14 63.07
C LEU A 305 36.61 -3.25 63.71
N LYS A 306 35.86 -3.99 62.88
CA LYS A 306 35.12 -5.19 63.28
C LYS A 306 36.06 -6.35 63.64
N GLU A 307 37.21 -6.47 62.96
CA GLU A 307 38.26 -7.45 63.25
C GLU A 307 39.15 -7.07 64.46
N LYS A 308 39.35 -5.76 64.71
CA LYS A 308 40.06 -5.21 65.89
C LYS A 308 39.18 -5.18 67.13
N ALA A 309 37.86 -5.02 67.00
CA ALA A 309 36.91 -5.22 68.09
C ALA A 309 36.87 -6.68 68.58
N ASP A 310 37.24 -7.63 67.72
CA ASP A 310 37.40 -9.05 68.05
C ASP A 310 38.84 -9.43 68.51
N ASN A 311 39.80 -8.50 68.50
CA ASN A 311 41.17 -8.74 68.96
C ASN A 311 41.66 -7.64 69.93
N VAL A 312 41.13 -7.66 71.15
CA VAL A 312 41.80 -7.04 72.31
C VAL A 312 42.72 -8.10 72.94
N PRO A 313 44.05 -7.89 73.00
CA PRO A 313 44.96 -8.82 73.67
C PRO A 313 44.96 -8.57 75.18
N VAL A 314 44.63 -9.59 75.97
CA VAL A 314 44.97 -9.66 77.39
C VAL A 314 45.87 -10.88 77.60
N PHE A 315 47.07 -10.62 78.10
CA PHE A 315 48.14 -11.57 78.48
C PHE A 315 48.68 -11.02 79.83
N PHE A 316 48.96 -11.72 80.93
CA PHE A 316 49.20 -13.11 81.40
C PHE A 316 48.62 -13.25 82.85
N HIS A 317 48.42 -14.39 83.53
CA HIS A 317 49.21 -15.64 83.64
C HIS A 317 48.38 -16.85 84.16
N ASP A 318 48.79 -18.04 83.69
CA ASP A 318 48.80 -19.40 84.28
C ASP A 318 47.53 -20.03 84.86
N LYS A 319 46.94 -21.00 84.12
CA LYS A 319 46.86 -22.44 84.44
C LYS A 319 46.70 -23.26 83.14
N GLU A 320 47.58 -24.23 82.92
CA GLU A 320 48.07 -24.62 81.59
C GLU A 320 47.41 -25.85 80.93
N ASP A 321 46.24 -26.34 81.37
CA ASP A 321 45.71 -27.61 80.83
C ASP A 321 44.31 -27.51 80.14
N ASP A 322 43.42 -26.61 80.58
CA ASP A 322 42.10 -26.43 79.93
C ASP A 322 42.11 -25.44 78.75
N SER A 323 43.08 -24.52 78.73
CA SER A 323 43.23 -23.50 77.68
C SER A 323 43.62 -24.10 76.32
N GLN A 324 44.32 -25.24 76.34
CA GLN A 324 44.80 -25.92 75.13
C GLN A 324 43.66 -26.62 74.38
N LYS A 325 42.74 -27.27 75.11
CA LYS A 325 41.52 -27.89 74.57
C LYS A 325 40.57 -26.85 73.96
N GLN A 326 40.37 -25.70 74.63
CA GLN A 326 39.57 -24.61 74.06
C GLN A 326 40.19 -24.02 72.78
N LYS A 327 41.53 -23.88 72.70
CA LYS A 327 42.21 -23.43 71.48
C LYS A 327 42.08 -24.43 70.34
N GLU A 328 42.20 -25.72 70.61
CA GLU A 328 42.07 -26.76 69.59
C GLU A 328 40.61 -26.87 69.07
N GLU A 329 39.62 -26.77 69.96
CA GLU A 329 38.21 -26.75 69.59
C GLU A 329 37.86 -25.50 68.77
N LYS A 330 38.39 -24.32 69.14
CA LYS A 330 38.28 -23.10 68.33
C LYS A 330 38.92 -23.26 66.94
N ARG A 331 40.07 -23.93 66.85
CA ARG A 331 40.76 -24.21 65.57
C ARG A 331 39.96 -25.18 64.69
N LYS A 332 39.33 -26.20 65.27
CA LYS A 332 38.40 -27.12 64.57
C LYS A 332 37.16 -26.36 64.08
N LYS A 333 36.56 -25.51 64.91
CA LYS A 333 35.41 -24.65 64.52
C LYS A 333 35.77 -23.68 63.40
N GLN A 334 36.94 -23.04 63.46
CA GLN A 334 37.44 -22.17 62.37
C GLN A 334 37.69 -22.94 61.08
N LYS A 335 38.29 -24.15 61.14
CA LYS A 335 38.53 -24.98 59.95
C LYS A 335 37.20 -25.42 59.30
N LEU A 336 36.20 -25.76 60.10
CA LEU A 336 34.84 -26.05 59.60
C LEU A 336 34.17 -24.81 59.01
N ALA A 337 34.28 -23.65 59.64
CA ALA A 337 33.74 -22.39 59.13
C ALA A 337 34.38 -21.99 57.79
N VAL A 338 35.70 -22.11 57.64
CA VAL A 338 36.42 -21.86 56.37
C VAL A 338 36.05 -22.90 55.32
N GLY A 339 35.89 -24.17 55.69
CA GLY A 339 35.44 -25.23 54.79
C GLY A 339 34.01 -24.99 54.29
N ALA A 340 33.10 -24.59 55.17
CA ALA A 340 31.74 -24.21 54.83
C ALA A 340 31.71 -22.96 53.93
N TRP A 341 32.52 -21.95 54.23
CA TRP A 341 32.64 -20.74 53.41
C TRP A 341 33.17 -21.03 52.00
N LYS A 342 34.19 -21.88 51.86
CA LYS A 342 34.70 -22.32 50.54
C LYS A 342 33.64 -23.07 49.74
N LYS A 343 32.89 -23.97 50.37
CA LYS A 343 31.76 -24.68 49.73
C LYS A 343 30.67 -23.68 49.30
N GLN A 344 30.31 -22.74 50.18
CA GLN A 344 29.33 -21.70 49.87
C GLN A 344 29.79 -20.83 48.69
N LYS A 345 31.07 -20.42 48.65
CA LYS A 345 31.62 -19.65 47.53
C LYS A 345 31.66 -20.45 46.22
N SER A 346 31.98 -21.74 46.28
CA SER A 346 31.94 -22.63 45.12
C SER A 346 30.52 -22.80 44.57
N VAL A 347 29.51 -22.92 45.45
CA VAL A 347 28.10 -22.99 45.05
C VAL A 347 27.64 -21.67 44.45
N GLU A 348 28.00 -20.54 45.06
CA GLU A 348 27.66 -19.20 44.55
C GLU A 348 28.25 -18.93 43.16
N LEU A 349 29.51 -19.31 42.92
CA LEU A 349 30.16 -19.23 41.61
C LEU A 349 29.47 -20.14 40.58
N SER A 350 29.17 -21.39 40.95
CA SER A 350 28.47 -22.33 40.08
C SER A 350 27.07 -21.83 39.72
N MET A 351 26.31 -21.29 40.68
CA MET A 351 25.01 -20.67 40.43
C MET A 351 25.11 -19.45 39.51
N LYS A 352 26.15 -18.61 39.66
CA LYS A 352 26.38 -17.45 38.79
C LYS A 352 26.71 -17.86 37.36
N CYS A 353 27.60 -18.84 37.16
CA CYS A 353 27.90 -19.39 35.83
C CYS A 353 26.67 -20.05 35.19
N ALA A 354 25.89 -20.83 35.96
CA ALA A 354 24.65 -21.44 35.48
C ALA A 354 23.59 -20.38 35.11
N SER A 355 23.54 -19.25 35.84
CA SER A 355 22.65 -18.13 35.50
C SER A 355 23.08 -17.44 34.21
N GLN A 356 24.38 -17.21 34.03
CA GLN A 356 24.91 -16.58 32.81
C GLN A 356 24.65 -17.42 31.56
N LEU A 357 24.85 -18.75 31.63
CA LEU A 357 24.56 -19.65 30.51
C LEU A 357 23.06 -19.66 30.13
N LYS A 358 22.17 -19.58 31.12
CA LYS A 358 20.72 -19.50 30.86
C LYS A 358 20.32 -18.17 30.21
N GLU A 359 20.93 -17.07 30.63
CA GLU A 359 20.71 -15.74 30.04
C GLU A 359 21.19 -15.69 28.59
N GLU A 360 22.37 -16.25 28.31
CA GLU A 360 22.94 -16.34 26.96
C GLU A 360 22.08 -17.23 26.04
N GLU A 361 21.61 -18.39 26.52
CA GLU A 361 20.69 -19.26 25.76
C GLU A 361 19.35 -18.57 25.47
N GLU A 362 18.84 -17.76 26.40
CA GLU A 362 17.61 -17.00 26.19
C GLU A 362 17.78 -15.87 25.16
N GLU A 363 18.91 -15.16 25.20
CA GLU A 363 19.26 -14.13 24.21
C GLU A 363 19.45 -14.71 22.81
N GLU A 364 20.13 -15.86 22.67
CA GLU A 364 20.23 -16.55 21.37
C GLU A 364 18.86 -16.96 20.82
N LYS A 365 17.98 -17.47 21.69
CA LYS A 365 16.59 -17.79 21.31
C LYS A 365 15.80 -16.55 20.89
N LYS A 366 16.00 -15.40 21.55
CA LYS A 366 15.39 -14.13 21.14
C LYS A 366 15.91 -13.67 19.78
N GLN A 367 17.21 -13.69 19.57
CA GLN A 367 17.82 -13.33 18.28
C GLN A 367 17.35 -14.25 17.14
N GLN A 368 17.23 -15.56 17.39
CA GLN A 368 16.75 -16.50 16.39
C GLN A 368 15.27 -16.25 16.02
N LYS A 369 14.42 -15.95 17.01
CA LYS A 369 13.03 -15.55 16.77
C LYS A 369 12.95 -14.26 15.98
N GLU A 370 13.82 -13.29 16.27
CA GLU A 370 13.87 -12.02 15.56
C GLU A 370 14.31 -12.21 14.10
N ARG A 371 15.36 -13.01 13.85
CA ARG A 371 15.77 -13.40 12.49
C ARG A 371 14.63 -14.08 11.73
N GLN A 372 13.87 -14.97 12.38
CA GLN A 372 12.70 -15.60 11.76
C GLN A 372 11.58 -14.60 11.44
N ARG A 373 11.37 -13.59 12.28
CA ARG A 373 10.39 -12.51 12.03
C ARG A 373 10.81 -11.67 10.83
N GLN A 374 12.09 -11.26 10.78
CA GLN A 374 12.65 -10.49 9.67
C GLN A 374 12.54 -11.25 8.35
N LEU A 375 12.86 -12.55 8.32
CA LEU A 375 12.70 -13.37 7.11
C LEU A 375 11.24 -13.49 6.67
N LYS A 376 10.31 -13.70 7.61
CA LYS A 376 8.87 -13.75 7.29
C LYS A 376 8.37 -12.41 6.73
N LEU A 377 8.80 -11.30 7.32
CA LEU A 377 8.45 -9.97 6.86
C LEU A 377 9.00 -9.70 5.45
N LYS A 378 10.27 -10.06 5.20
CA LYS A 378 10.90 -9.93 3.89
C LYS A 378 10.14 -10.74 2.82
N LEU A 379 9.80 -11.99 3.12
CA LEU A 379 9.03 -12.84 2.22
C LEU A 379 7.64 -12.26 1.92
N LEU A 380 6.97 -11.69 2.93
CA LEU A 380 5.66 -11.06 2.76
C LEU A 380 5.77 -9.82 1.86
N LEU A 381 6.76 -8.96 2.10
CA LEU A 381 6.99 -7.75 1.30
C LEU A 381 7.32 -8.11 -0.16
N GLU A 382 8.14 -9.14 -0.39
CA GLU A 382 8.46 -9.65 -1.72
C GLU A 382 7.21 -10.18 -2.44
N SER A 383 6.34 -10.91 -1.73
CA SER A 383 5.08 -11.40 -2.30
C SER A 383 4.12 -10.26 -2.67
N TYR A 384 4.03 -9.23 -1.82
CA TYR A 384 3.17 -8.07 -2.06
C TYR A 384 3.69 -7.21 -3.22
N THR A 385 5.00 -6.97 -3.27
CA THR A 385 5.62 -6.24 -4.38
C THR A 385 5.48 -6.99 -5.70
N ARG A 386 5.59 -8.33 -5.70
CA ARG A 386 5.33 -9.15 -6.88
C ARG A 386 3.88 -9.05 -7.33
N GLN A 387 2.93 -9.18 -6.40
CA GLN A 387 1.50 -9.06 -6.70
C GLN A 387 1.15 -7.68 -7.27
N LYS A 388 1.71 -6.60 -6.71
CA LYS A 388 1.52 -5.24 -7.22
C LYS A 388 2.06 -5.08 -8.65
N LYS A 389 3.25 -5.63 -8.93
CA LYS A 389 3.82 -5.63 -10.29
C LYS A 389 2.96 -6.41 -11.28
N GLU A 390 2.43 -7.57 -10.88
CA GLU A 390 1.52 -8.37 -11.70
C GLU A 390 0.21 -7.61 -12.00
N GLN A 391 -0.35 -6.92 -11.01
CA GLN A 391 -1.54 -6.08 -11.19
C GLN A 391 -1.28 -4.90 -12.13
N GLU A 392 -0.15 -4.20 -11.96
CA GLU A 392 0.25 -3.09 -12.84
C GLU A 392 0.49 -3.58 -14.27
N ALA A 393 1.14 -4.74 -14.45
CA ALA A 393 1.35 -5.36 -15.74
C ALA A 393 0.02 -5.78 -16.41
N PHE A 394 -0.92 -6.32 -15.64
CA PHE A 394 -2.26 -6.66 -16.11
C PHE A 394 -3.02 -5.43 -16.60
N LEU A 395 -3.04 -4.34 -15.82
CA LEU A 395 -3.68 -3.08 -16.20
C LEU A 395 -3.03 -2.48 -17.46
N ARG A 396 -1.71 -2.55 -17.58
CA ARG A 396 -0.98 -2.11 -18.77
C ARG A 396 -1.40 -2.91 -20.00
N LEU A 397 -1.47 -4.24 -19.89
CA LEU A 397 -1.89 -5.12 -20.98
C LEU A 397 -3.35 -4.86 -21.38
N GLU A 398 -4.23 -4.64 -20.41
CA GLU A 398 -5.63 -4.30 -20.69
C GLU A 398 -5.75 -2.96 -21.43
N LYS A 399 -4.99 -1.94 -21.02
CA LYS A 399 -4.94 -0.65 -21.72
C LYS A 399 -4.43 -0.80 -23.15
N GLU A 400 -3.37 -1.57 -23.37
CA GLU A 400 -2.85 -1.84 -24.71
C GLU A 400 -3.89 -2.57 -25.58
N ARG A 401 -4.62 -3.53 -25.01
CA ARG A 401 -5.72 -4.23 -25.70
C ARG A 401 -6.85 -3.28 -26.09
N ARG A 402 -7.24 -2.37 -25.20
CA ARG A 402 -8.26 -1.34 -25.49
C ARG A 402 -7.79 -0.39 -26.60
N GLU A 403 -6.55 0.08 -26.54
CA GLU A 403 -5.98 0.95 -27.57
C GLU A 403 -5.90 0.25 -28.94
N LYS A 404 -5.52 -1.04 -28.97
CA LYS A 404 -5.53 -1.85 -30.19
C LYS A 404 -6.95 -2.02 -30.74
N ALA A 405 -7.94 -2.26 -29.89
CA ALA A 405 -9.34 -2.38 -30.29
C ALA A 405 -9.88 -1.05 -30.84
N GLU A 406 -9.58 0.08 -30.20
CA GLU A 406 -9.98 1.41 -30.66
C GLU A 406 -9.34 1.75 -32.02
N LYS A 407 -8.04 1.44 -32.20
CA LYS A 407 -7.36 1.60 -33.50
C LYS A 407 -7.97 0.70 -34.57
N ALA A 408 -8.39 -0.52 -34.23
CA ALA A 408 -9.05 -1.42 -35.17
C ALA A 408 -10.45 -0.91 -35.57
N GLU A 409 -11.24 -0.42 -34.61
CA GLU A 409 -12.54 0.21 -34.88
C GLU A 409 -12.38 1.44 -35.77
N LYS A 410 -11.43 2.34 -35.47
CA LYS A 410 -11.14 3.51 -36.33
C LYS A 410 -10.74 3.12 -37.76
N ARG A 411 -10.00 2.03 -37.93
CA ARG A 411 -9.66 1.49 -39.26
C ARG A 411 -10.88 0.93 -39.97
N LYS A 412 -11.76 0.25 -39.24
CA LYS A 412 -13.01 -0.30 -39.77
C LYS A 412 -13.95 0.83 -40.23
N THR A 413 -14.16 1.85 -39.40
CA THR A 413 -14.99 3.00 -39.79
C THR A 413 -14.42 3.73 -41.01
N ALA A 414 -13.10 3.91 -41.08
CA ALA A 414 -12.46 4.50 -42.26
C ALA A 414 -12.64 3.62 -43.52
N ALA A 415 -12.52 2.30 -43.40
CA ALA A 415 -12.75 1.37 -44.50
C ALA A 415 -14.22 1.36 -44.97
N ASP A 416 -15.17 1.45 -44.04
CA ASP A 416 -16.59 1.54 -44.33
C ASP A 416 -16.91 2.86 -45.05
N GLU A 417 -16.31 3.98 -44.63
CA GLU A 417 -16.44 5.27 -45.32
C GLU A 417 -15.87 5.22 -46.74
N ILE A 418 -14.67 4.69 -46.92
CA ILE A 418 -14.05 4.49 -48.24
C ILE A 418 -14.96 3.64 -49.14
N SER A 419 -15.52 2.54 -48.61
CA SER A 419 -16.45 1.68 -49.35
C SER A 419 -17.70 2.45 -49.80
N ARG A 420 -18.27 3.30 -48.93
CA ARG A 420 -19.41 4.17 -49.28
C ARG A 420 -19.06 5.22 -50.34
N PHE A 421 -17.82 5.72 -50.39
CA PHE A 421 -17.37 6.60 -51.47
C PHE A 421 -17.24 5.84 -52.78
N GLN A 422 -16.60 4.67 -52.77
CA GLN A 422 -16.45 3.81 -53.94
C GLN A 422 -17.80 3.39 -54.52
N GLU A 423 -18.76 3.00 -53.69
CA GLU A 423 -20.11 2.63 -54.12
C GLU A 423 -20.82 3.80 -54.80
N ARG A 424 -20.76 5.01 -54.23
CA ARG A 424 -21.34 6.21 -54.85
C ARG A 424 -20.69 6.54 -56.18
N ASP A 425 -19.38 6.37 -56.30
CA ASP A 425 -18.66 6.64 -57.54
C ASP A 425 -18.96 5.58 -58.61
N LEU A 426 -19.11 4.31 -58.22
CA LEU A 426 -19.59 3.24 -59.09
C LEU A 426 -21.01 3.52 -59.60
N GLN A 427 -21.94 3.90 -58.73
CA GLN A 427 -23.30 4.28 -59.13
C GLN A 427 -23.31 5.45 -60.12
N LYS A 428 -22.48 6.48 -59.89
CA LYS A 428 -22.33 7.59 -60.85
C LYS A 428 -21.77 7.12 -62.19
N LEU A 429 -20.83 6.19 -62.18
CA LEU A 429 -20.25 5.63 -63.40
C LEU A 429 -21.28 4.80 -64.18
N GLU A 430 -22.04 3.95 -63.50
CA GLU A 430 -23.14 3.17 -64.08
C GLU A 430 -24.19 4.08 -64.73
N LEU A 431 -24.61 5.14 -64.03
CA LEU A 431 -25.54 6.13 -64.58
C LEU A 431 -24.99 6.82 -65.83
N LYS A 432 -23.69 7.15 -65.87
CA LYS A 432 -23.04 7.72 -67.07
C LYS A 432 -22.99 6.73 -68.23
N ILE A 433 -22.77 5.45 -67.94
CA ILE A 433 -22.78 4.39 -68.97
C ILE A 433 -24.18 4.26 -69.56
N LEU A 434 -25.22 4.21 -68.71
CA LEU A 434 -26.62 4.13 -69.15
C LEU A 434 -27.04 5.36 -69.96
N ASP A 435 -26.68 6.58 -69.52
CA ASP A 435 -26.94 7.81 -70.28
C ASP A 435 -26.24 7.80 -71.66
N ARG A 436 -24.99 7.30 -71.71
CA ARG A 436 -24.26 7.17 -72.98
C ARG A 436 -24.91 6.14 -73.91
N GLN A 437 -25.37 5.01 -73.38
CA GLN A 437 -26.10 3.99 -74.14
C GLN A 437 -27.42 4.55 -74.67
N ALA A 438 -28.21 5.21 -73.83
CA ALA A 438 -29.48 5.84 -74.23
C ALA A 438 -29.29 6.88 -75.33
N LYS A 439 -28.22 7.69 -75.26
CA LYS A 439 -27.87 8.64 -76.33
C LYS A 439 -27.49 7.94 -77.63
N GLU A 440 -26.81 6.81 -77.56
CA GLU A 440 -26.45 6.04 -78.75
C GLU A 440 -27.69 5.37 -79.36
N ASP A 441 -28.57 4.79 -78.55
CA ASP A 441 -29.85 4.24 -78.99
C ASP A 441 -30.74 5.31 -79.61
N GLU A 442 -30.78 6.52 -79.04
CA GLU A 442 -31.51 7.65 -79.62
C GLU A 442 -30.93 8.06 -80.99
N LYS A 443 -29.60 8.05 -81.15
CA LYS A 443 -28.97 8.29 -82.46
C LYS A 443 -29.30 7.19 -83.46
N VAL A 444 -29.23 5.92 -83.05
CA VAL A 444 -29.57 4.77 -83.90
C VAL A 444 -31.03 4.86 -84.34
N GLU A 445 -31.95 5.18 -83.43
CA GLU A 445 -33.37 5.33 -83.76
C GLU A 445 -33.62 6.57 -84.64
N LYS A 446 -32.94 7.69 -84.40
CA LYS A 446 -32.95 8.85 -85.32
C LYS A 446 -32.44 8.47 -86.70
N GLN A 447 -31.33 7.72 -86.81
CA GLN A 447 -30.80 7.24 -88.09
C GLN A 447 -31.78 6.29 -88.77
N ARG A 448 -32.43 5.39 -88.02
CA ARG A 448 -33.47 4.49 -88.55
C ARG A 448 -34.67 5.26 -89.11
N ARG A 449 -35.16 6.28 -88.38
CA ARG A 449 -36.24 7.17 -88.85
C ARG A 449 -35.81 7.93 -90.10
N LEU A 450 -34.59 8.45 -90.13
CA LEU A 450 -34.03 9.13 -91.31
C LEU A 450 -33.88 8.17 -92.50
N ALA A 451 -33.47 6.92 -92.27
CA ALA A 451 -33.36 5.90 -93.33
C ALA A 451 -34.75 5.52 -93.88
N GLN A 452 -35.76 5.36 -93.01
CA GLN A 452 -37.14 5.14 -93.44
C GLN A 452 -37.72 6.33 -94.22
N LEU A 453 -37.44 7.56 -93.77
CA LEU A 453 -37.82 8.77 -94.50
C LEU A 453 -37.10 8.85 -95.85
N LYS A 454 -35.79 8.59 -95.89
CA LYS A 454 -35.02 8.50 -97.14
C LYS A 454 -35.64 7.46 -98.05
N GLN A 455 -35.93 6.23 -97.60
CA GLN A 455 -36.59 5.21 -98.42
C GLN A 455 -37.95 5.67 -98.97
N LYS A 456 -38.77 6.37 -98.17
CA LYS A 456 -40.07 6.90 -98.62
C LYS A 456 -39.95 8.08 -99.60
N VAL A 457 -38.92 8.90 -99.42
CA VAL A 457 -38.67 10.13 -100.20
C VAL A 457 -37.71 9.89 -101.36
N GLU A 458 -37.05 8.73 -101.42
CA GLU A 458 -36.20 8.27 -102.52
C GLU A 458 -37.07 8.00 -103.74
N ASN A 459 -37.51 9.12 -104.29
CA ASN A 459 -38.15 9.25 -105.56
C ASN A 459 -37.07 8.84 -106.56
N ARG A 460 -37.22 7.63 -107.11
CA ARG A 460 -36.42 7.15 -108.25
C ARG A 460 -36.83 7.92 -109.50
N VAL A 461 -36.63 9.24 -109.47
CA VAL A 461 -36.80 10.09 -110.63
C VAL A 461 -35.46 10.03 -111.35
N GLY A 462 -35.44 9.30 -112.48
CA GLY A 462 -34.32 9.35 -113.40
C GLY A 462 -34.03 10.81 -113.76
N ARG A 463 -32.75 11.20 -113.71
CA ARG A 463 -32.33 12.57 -113.99
C ARG A 463 -32.74 12.92 -115.44
N ASP A 464 -33.82 13.67 -115.60
CA ASP A 464 -34.32 14.13 -116.91
C ASP A 464 -33.48 15.33 -117.38
N PRO A 465 -32.58 15.17 -118.37
CA PRO A 465 -31.71 16.24 -118.85
C PRO A 465 -32.50 17.38 -119.52
N SER A 466 -33.71 17.11 -120.01
CA SER A 466 -34.55 18.08 -120.70
C SER A 466 -35.36 18.99 -119.77
N ARG A 467 -35.36 18.72 -118.45
CA ARG A 467 -36.08 19.50 -117.43
C ARG A 467 -35.60 20.95 -117.35
N LEU A 468 -34.32 21.21 -117.64
CA LEU A 468 -33.73 22.56 -117.61
C LEU A 468 -34.38 23.51 -118.62
N TYR A 469 -34.95 23.00 -119.71
CA TYR A 469 -35.58 23.80 -120.76
C TYR A 469 -37.10 23.96 -120.59
N LYS A 470 -37.68 23.40 -119.52
CA LYS A 470 -39.12 23.49 -119.25
C LYS A 470 -39.38 24.50 -118.11
N PRO A 471 -40.29 25.47 -118.29
CA PRO A 471 -40.71 26.37 -117.21
C PRO A 471 -41.19 25.58 -115.98
N THR A 472 -40.95 26.12 -114.79
CA THR A 472 -41.52 25.54 -113.56
C THR A 472 -43.02 25.82 -113.51
N LYS A 473 -43.84 24.94 -112.93
CA LYS A 473 -45.28 25.16 -112.77
C LYS A 473 -45.61 26.51 -112.09
N GLY A 474 -44.77 26.95 -111.15
CA GLY A 474 -44.91 28.28 -110.53
C GLY A 474 -44.53 29.44 -111.45
N TRP A 475 -43.69 29.21 -112.46
CA TRP A 475 -43.42 30.17 -113.52
C TRP A 475 -44.58 30.20 -114.53
N GLU A 476 -45.10 29.04 -114.92
CA GLU A 476 -46.30 28.92 -115.77
C GLU A 476 -47.51 29.65 -115.16
N GLU A 477 -47.78 29.46 -113.86
CA GLU A 477 -48.84 30.19 -113.13
C GLU A 477 -48.61 31.70 -113.07
N ARG A 478 -47.36 32.18 -113.00
CA ARG A 478 -47.04 33.61 -112.99
C ARG A 478 -47.14 34.26 -114.37
N THR A 479 -46.94 33.50 -115.45
CA THR A 479 -47.03 34.00 -116.83
C THR A 479 -48.40 33.83 -117.48
N LYS A 480 -49.37 33.19 -116.80
CA LYS A 480 -50.77 33.20 -117.23
C LYS A 480 -51.28 34.64 -117.27
N LYS A 481 -51.70 35.09 -118.46
CA LYS A 481 -52.32 36.41 -118.64
C LYS A 481 -53.70 36.43 -117.97
N THR A 482 -53.82 37.14 -116.86
CA THR A 482 -55.10 37.45 -116.21
C THR A 482 -55.80 38.57 -116.99
N GLY A 483 -57.07 38.36 -117.39
CA GLY A 483 -57.93 39.38 -118.01
C GLY A 483 -58.35 40.51 -117.04
N PRO A 484 -59.04 41.56 -117.53
CA PRO A 484 -59.15 42.84 -116.83
C PRO A 484 -60.26 42.80 -115.77
N ALA A 485 -59.91 42.53 -114.51
CA ALA A 485 -60.72 42.90 -113.35
C ALA A 485 -59.89 42.82 -112.07
N GLY A 486 -59.88 43.90 -111.29
CA GLY A 486 -59.53 43.87 -109.88
C GLY A 486 -58.09 44.23 -109.53
N CYS A 487 -57.74 45.51 -109.66
CA CYS A 487 -56.72 46.12 -108.81
C CYS A 487 -57.25 46.12 -107.36
N GLY A 488 -57.09 44.99 -106.66
CA GLY A 488 -57.25 44.89 -105.22
C GLY A 488 -55.95 45.33 -104.53
N PRO A 489 -55.99 46.01 -103.36
CA PRO A 489 -54.78 46.52 -102.72
C PRO A 489 -53.79 45.39 -102.44
N LEU A 490 -52.49 45.65 -102.62
CA LEU A 490 -51.44 44.78 -102.09
C LEU A 490 -51.74 44.55 -100.60
N GLN A 491 -52.20 43.33 -100.28
CA GLN A 491 -52.33 42.91 -98.90
C GLN A 491 -50.94 42.95 -98.29
N HIS A 492 -50.81 43.83 -97.30
CA HIS A 492 -49.73 43.96 -96.34
C HIS A 492 -48.83 42.72 -96.28
N ILE A 493 -47.58 42.85 -96.73
CA ILE A 493 -46.54 41.85 -96.47
C ILE A 493 -46.31 41.88 -94.95
N PRO A 494 -46.62 40.81 -94.20
CA PRO A 494 -46.34 40.79 -92.79
C PRO A 494 -44.82 40.82 -92.60
N HIS A 495 -44.32 41.88 -91.97
CA HIS A 495 -42.94 41.88 -91.48
C HIS A 495 -42.81 40.73 -90.47
N ARG A 496 -41.74 39.92 -90.60
CA ARG A 496 -41.43 38.91 -89.59
C ARG A 496 -41.35 39.60 -88.23
N ALA A 497 -42.08 39.09 -87.24
CA ALA A 497 -41.96 39.54 -85.87
C ALA A 497 -40.48 39.48 -85.46
N VAL A 498 -39.93 40.62 -85.06
CA VAL A 498 -38.59 40.69 -84.47
C VAL A 498 -38.69 39.97 -83.13
N PRO A 499 -37.97 38.86 -82.91
CA PRO A 499 -37.96 38.19 -81.62
C PRO A 499 -37.57 39.18 -80.52
N THR A 500 -38.16 39.08 -79.33
CA THR A 500 -37.96 40.03 -78.22
C THR A 500 -36.49 40.24 -77.85
N TRP A 501 -35.61 39.26 -78.07
CA TRP A 501 -34.16 39.37 -77.86
C TRP A 501 -33.41 40.21 -78.92
N ARG A 502 -34.10 40.70 -79.96
CA ARG A 502 -33.58 41.61 -81.00
C ARG A 502 -34.21 43.01 -80.96
N GLN A 503 -35.03 43.34 -79.97
CA GLN A 503 -35.46 44.74 -79.76
C GLN A 503 -34.28 45.56 -79.22
N GLY A 504 -33.74 46.48 -80.03
CA GLY A 504 -32.69 47.43 -79.59
C GLY A 504 -31.28 47.23 -80.16
N LEU A 505 -31.12 46.37 -81.18
CA LEU A 505 -29.98 46.38 -82.11
C LEU A 505 -30.45 46.98 -83.43
#